data_AF-A0A106QDE5-F1
#
_entry.id   AF-A0A106QDE5-F1
#
_cell.length_a   1.000
_cell.length_b   1.000
_cell.length_c   1.000
_cell.angle_alpha   90.00
_cell.angle_beta   90.00
_cell.angle_gamma   90.00
#
_symmetry.space_group_name_H-M   'P 1'
#
loop_
_entity.id
_entity.type
_entity.pdbx_description
1 polymer ?
#
loop_
_entity_poly.entity_id
_entity_poly.type
_entity_poly.pdbx_seq_one_letter_code
_entity_poly.pdbx_strand_id
1 'polypeptide(L)'
;MNQYLSLADLDPFFKNAKKTDNITEAWRERYFKDLARIVHPPLVAFFKALKAEGRMLPIPNSDGYACRMWNTWNDAARLTSETPQAESDEKLEELARMFAHNLTFGIVYPYEKVLKKEGAEAAAAVDKRAAFDKIVNEFNLGTYETWVFSHENCWNTDLPLTLSFENWVPQGNYIERGKGSVPIQPLAPAQLQETVVEFKTGNLLVADWFRIEQFTTPTRREKTFSLNSRKGREEQTRYLAEQFGVVCVSVSNTSPSVFVEGNQVLVGNYYDDDGPFPDRFTWLGNVCTDLWAVTLVEYETLVDVVARTLPDTAKQVVDDYLAEQPRGTYGLLQLQLEPGTYYLYHFGDHEQFADMAQKAGINLDTGIVTPYFVLSKTRLLKEGAASA
;
A
#
# COMPACT_ATOMS: atom_id res chain seq x y z
N MET A 1 -7.17 -1.71 -32.49
CA MET A 1 -8.47 -1.83 -31.79
C MET A 1 -9.67 -1.97 -32.73
N ASN A 2 -9.81 -1.18 -33.81
CA ASN A 2 -10.94 -1.30 -34.78
C ASN A 2 -11.08 -2.69 -35.44
N GLN A 3 -10.01 -3.50 -35.45
CA GLN A 3 -10.02 -4.88 -35.94
C GLN A 3 -10.57 -5.89 -34.93
N TYR A 4 -10.67 -5.50 -33.64
CA TYR A 4 -10.94 -6.41 -32.52
C TYR A 4 -12.27 -6.13 -31.82
N LEU A 5 -12.76 -4.89 -31.86
CA LEU A 5 -14.01 -4.47 -31.23
C LEU A 5 -14.85 -3.68 -32.24
N SER A 6 -16.15 -3.93 -32.28
CA SER A 6 -17.11 -3.20 -33.09
C SER A 6 -18.10 -2.44 -32.22
N LEU A 7 -18.75 -1.42 -32.79
CA LEU A 7 -19.84 -0.70 -32.10
C LEU A 7 -20.99 -1.64 -31.71
N ALA A 8 -21.28 -2.66 -32.53
CA ALA A 8 -22.37 -3.60 -32.28
C ALA A 8 -22.10 -4.46 -31.03
N ASP A 9 -20.83 -4.70 -30.70
CA ASP A 9 -20.46 -5.43 -29.49
C ASP A 9 -20.84 -4.65 -28.22
N LEU A 10 -20.88 -3.32 -28.31
CA LEU A 10 -21.16 -2.43 -27.17
C LEU A 10 -22.67 -2.21 -26.91
N ASP A 11 -23.55 -2.78 -27.73
CA ASP A 11 -25.01 -2.68 -27.58
C ASP A 11 -25.52 -2.99 -26.16
N PRO A 12 -25.03 -4.03 -25.46
CA PRO A 12 -25.43 -4.33 -24.09
C PRO A 12 -25.18 -3.17 -23.13
N PHE A 13 -24.08 -2.42 -23.29
CA PHE A 13 -23.77 -1.26 -22.43
C PHE A 13 -24.72 -0.09 -22.69
N PHE A 14 -25.07 0.17 -23.95
CA PHE A 14 -26.07 1.21 -24.28
C PHE A 14 -27.47 0.83 -23.77
N LYS A 15 -27.86 -0.44 -23.86
CA LYS A 15 -29.15 -0.94 -23.35
C LYS A 15 -29.23 -0.88 -21.82
N ASN A 16 -28.09 -1.07 -21.16
CA ASN A 16 -27.96 -0.99 -19.71
C ASN A 16 -27.55 0.41 -19.22
N ALA A 17 -27.47 1.42 -20.09
CA ALA A 17 -27.07 2.77 -19.70
C ALA A 17 -28.08 3.35 -18.69
N LYS A 18 -27.56 4.10 -17.73
CA LYS A 18 -28.32 4.52 -16.56
C LYS A 18 -29.15 5.76 -16.87
N LYS A 19 -30.43 5.75 -16.47
CA LYS A 19 -31.31 6.94 -16.51
C LYS A 19 -31.17 7.83 -15.28
N THR A 20 -30.56 7.32 -14.21
CA THR A 20 -30.32 8.02 -12.94
C THR A 20 -28.93 7.64 -12.41
N ASP A 21 -28.48 8.26 -11.32
CA ASP A 21 -27.19 7.92 -10.69
C ASP A 21 -27.28 6.73 -9.72
N ASN A 22 -28.45 6.10 -9.58
CA ASN A 22 -28.62 4.94 -8.71
C ASN A 22 -27.99 3.69 -9.35
N ILE A 23 -26.86 3.25 -8.79
CA ILE A 23 -26.17 2.01 -9.17
C ILE A 23 -26.67 0.89 -8.24
N THR A 24 -27.35 -0.10 -8.80
CA THR A 24 -27.71 -1.33 -8.08
C THR A 24 -26.60 -2.36 -8.19
N GLU A 25 -26.50 -3.26 -7.22
CA GLU A 25 -25.50 -4.35 -7.27
C GLU A 25 -25.70 -5.23 -8.51
N ALA A 26 -26.95 -5.56 -8.85
CA ALA A 26 -27.27 -6.32 -10.07
C ALA A 26 -26.81 -5.62 -11.37
N TRP A 27 -26.88 -4.29 -11.43
CA TRP A 27 -26.32 -3.53 -12.55
C TRP A 27 -24.80 -3.63 -12.57
N ARG A 28 -24.16 -3.46 -11.41
CA ARG A 28 -22.70 -3.51 -11.25
C ARG A 28 -22.15 -4.88 -11.69
N GLU A 29 -22.72 -5.96 -11.17
CA GLU A 29 -22.37 -7.33 -11.55
C GLU A 29 -22.50 -7.56 -13.04
N ARG A 30 -23.63 -7.14 -13.64
CA ARG A 30 -23.85 -7.29 -15.08
C ARG A 30 -22.86 -6.47 -15.90
N TYR A 31 -22.58 -5.24 -15.49
CA TYR A 31 -21.64 -4.36 -16.17
C TYR A 31 -20.24 -4.98 -16.22
N PHE A 32 -19.71 -5.44 -15.08
CA PHE A 32 -18.38 -6.08 -15.05
C PHE A 32 -18.35 -7.44 -15.76
N LYS A 33 -19.45 -8.21 -15.72
CA LYS A 33 -19.57 -9.43 -16.52
C LYS A 33 -19.58 -9.16 -18.02
N ASP A 34 -20.26 -8.10 -18.45
CA ASP A 34 -20.27 -7.69 -19.86
C ASP A 34 -18.89 -7.12 -20.28
N LEU A 35 -18.18 -6.38 -19.42
CA LEU A 35 -16.79 -5.96 -19.70
C LEU A 35 -15.89 -7.17 -19.94
N ALA A 36 -15.90 -8.14 -19.03
CA ALA A 36 -15.07 -9.35 -19.13
C ALA A 36 -15.39 -10.18 -20.38
N ARG A 37 -16.66 -10.28 -20.75
CA ARG A 37 -17.09 -11.08 -21.90
C ARG A 37 -16.87 -10.38 -23.25
N ILE A 38 -17.05 -9.07 -23.31
CA ILE A 38 -17.16 -8.32 -24.57
C ILE A 38 -15.88 -7.53 -24.85
N VAL A 39 -15.33 -6.84 -23.85
CA VAL A 39 -14.30 -5.80 -24.06
C VAL A 39 -12.91 -6.33 -23.74
N HIS A 40 -12.78 -7.22 -22.75
CA HIS A 40 -11.48 -7.76 -22.38
C HIS A 40 -10.83 -8.59 -23.51
N PRO A 41 -11.52 -9.53 -24.20
CA PRO A 41 -10.86 -10.35 -25.22
C PRO A 41 -10.30 -9.52 -26.40
N PRO A 42 -11.03 -8.50 -26.93
CA PRO A 42 -10.46 -7.57 -27.90
C PRO A 42 -9.23 -6.79 -27.42
N LEU A 43 -9.21 -6.36 -26.15
CA LEU A 43 -8.07 -5.67 -25.54
C LEU A 43 -6.87 -6.61 -25.36
N VAL A 44 -7.09 -7.85 -24.91
CA VAL A 44 -6.03 -8.85 -24.81
C VAL A 44 -5.42 -9.12 -26.20
N ALA A 45 -6.26 -9.31 -27.23
CA ALA A 45 -5.77 -9.48 -28.60
C ALA A 45 -4.96 -8.27 -29.08
N PHE A 46 -5.43 -7.06 -28.77
CA PHE A 46 -4.71 -5.84 -29.07
C PHE A 46 -3.35 -5.77 -28.37
N PHE A 47 -3.27 -6.06 -27.06
CA PHE A 47 -2.01 -6.01 -26.32
C PHE A 47 -1.04 -7.11 -26.76
N LYS A 48 -1.53 -8.30 -27.14
CA LYS A 48 -0.70 -9.34 -27.77
C LYS A 48 -0.05 -8.83 -29.06
N ALA A 49 -0.82 -8.17 -29.92
CA ALA A 49 -0.30 -7.57 -31.15
C ALA A 49 0.71 -6.44 -30.85
N LEU A 50 0.39 -5.53 -29.94
CA LEU A 50 1.26 -4.43 -29.52
C LEU A 50 2.61 -4.94 -28.97
N LYS A 51 2.58 -6.03 -28.20
CA LYS A 51 3.77 -6.70 -27.69
C LYS A 51 4.57 -7.36 -28.81
N ALA A 52 3.93 -8.05 -29.74
CA ALA A 52 4.58 -8.65 -30.91
C ALA A 52 5.25 -7.60 -31.82
N GLU A 53 4.71 -6.38 -31.87
CA GLU A 53 5.30 -5.21 -32.54
C GLU A 53 6.49 -4.59 -31.77
N GLY A 54 6.79 -5.05 -30.55
CA GLY A 54 7.86 -4.50 -29.71
C GLY A 54 7.56 -3.12 -29.11
N ARG A 55 6.30 -2.68 -29.13
CA ARG A 55 5.88 -1.35 -28.65
C ARG A 55 5.47 -1.32 -27.18
N MET A 56 5.26 -2.50 -26.59
CA MET A 56 4.93 -2.65 -25.19
C MET A 56 6.21 -2.78 -24.34
N LEU A 57 6.76 -1.64 -23.93
CA LEU A 57 8.00 -1.55 -23.16
C LEU A 57 7.73 -1.30 -21.66
N PRO A 58 8.59 -1.78 -20.75
CA PRO A 58 8.52 -1.38 -19.34
C PRO A 58 8.65 0.14 -19.19
N ILE A 59 8.02 0.69 -18.15
CA ILE A 59 8.12 2.09 -17.80
C ILE A 59 9.57 2.40 -17.37
N PRO A 60 10.27 3.35 -18.01
CA PRO A 60 11.64 3.70 -17.61
C PRO A 60 11.70 4.16 -16.15
N ASN A 61 12.74 3.73 -15.43
CA ASN A 61 13.02 4.10 -14.03
C ASN A 61 11.94 3.71 -13.01
N SER A 62 10.97 2.86 -13.37
CA SER A 62 9.84 2.52 -12.49
C SER A 62 10.19 1.59 -11.33
N ASP A 63 11.40 1.00 -11.30
CA ASP A 63 11.78 0.07 -10.25
C ASP A 63 11.72 0.77 -8.87
N GLY A 64 11.06 0.11 -7.92
CA GLY A 64 10.79 0.65 -6.58
C GLY A 64 9.57 1.57 -6.49
N TYR A 65 9.02 2.06 -7.61
CA TYR A 65 7.69 2.68 -7.63
C TYR A 65 6.62 1.59 -7.70
N ALA A 66 5.52 1.79 -6.98
CA ALA A 66 4.45 0.80 -6.92
C ALA A 66 3.08 1.48 -6.96
N CYS A 67 2.33 1.23 -8.02
CA CYS A 67 0.89 1.50 -8.09
C CYS A 67 0.25 0.49 -9.06
N ARG A 68 -1.07 0.35 -9.01
CA ARG A 68 -1.76 -0.74 -9.72
C ARG A 68 -1.52 -0.65 -11.22
N MET A 69 -1.68 0.53 -11.80
CA MET A 69 -1.56 0.74 -13.25
C MET A 69 -0.14 0.46 -13.75
N TRP A 70 0.89 0.95 -13.05
CA TRP A 70 2.28 0.76 -13.46
C TRP A 70 2.71 -0.69 -13.33
N ASN A 71 2.35 -1.35 -12.23
CA ASN A 71 2.67 -2.76 -12.01
C ASN A 71 2.01 -3.62 -13.08
N THR A 72 0.72 -3.41 -13.35
CA THR A 72 -0.03 -4.18 -14.37
C THR A 72 0.58 -4.00 -15.77
N TRP A 73 0.96 -2.77 -16.13
CA TRP A 73 1.62 -2.50 -17.41
C TRP A 73 2.99 -3.19 -17.49
N ASN A 74 3.82 -3.01 -16.46
CA ASN A 74 5.18 -3.56 -16.42
C ASN A 74 5.19 -5.09 -16.43
N ASP A 75 4.29 -5.73 -15.70
CA ASP A 75 4.16 -7.20 -15.69
C ASP A 75 3.90 -7.72 -17.11
N ALA A 76 2.92 -7.13 -17.82
CA ALA A 76 2.61 -7.51 -19.18
C ALA A 76 3.74 -7.15 -20.19
N ALA A 77 4.42 -6.01 -19.99
CA ALA A 77 5.56 -5.62 -20.80
C ALA A 77 6.76 -6.56 -20.62
N ARG A 78 6.98 -7.10 -19.42
CA ARG A 78 8.09 -8.02 -19.08
C ARG A 78 7.87 -9.47 -19.50
N LEU A 79 6.65 -9.85 -19.90
CA LEU A 79 6.39 -11.21 -20.43
C LEU A 79 7.39 -11.57 -21.54
N THR A 80 7.89 -12.80 -21.53
CA THR A 80 8.81 -13.31 -22.57
C THR A 80 8.19 -14.50 -23.29
N SER A 81 8.86 -15.00 -24.33
CA SER A 81 8.46 -16.27 -24.96
C SER A 81 8.59 -17.50 -24.05
N GLU A 82 9.29 -17.36 -22.92
CA GLU A 82 9.48 -18.42 -21.92
C GLU A 82 8.42 -18.36 -20.82
N THR A 83 7.68 -17.26 -20.69
CA THR A 83 6.60 -17.15 -19.69
C THR A 83 5.48 -18.16 -20.02
N PRO A 84 5.03 -18.96 -19.03
CA PRO A 84 3.90 -19.87 -19.23
C PRO A 84 2.67 -19.17 -19.81
N GLN A 85 2.00 -19.80 -20.78
CA GLN A 85 0.86 -19.19 -21.49
C GLN A 85 -0.26 -18.75 -20.52
N ALA A 86 -0.54 -19.56 -19.48
CA ALA A 86 -1.55 -19.22 -18.49
C ALA A 86 -1.21 -17.94 -17.71
N GLU A 87 0.05 -17.78 -17.29
CA GLU A 87 0.53 -16.56 -16.63
C GLU A 87 0.50 -15.37 -17.58
N SER A 88 0.92 -15.54 -18.84
CA SER A 88 0.84 -14.50 -19.86
C SER A 88 -0.61 -14.04 -20.08
N ASP A 89 -1.56 -14.96 -20.16
CA ASP A 89 -2.97 -14.63 -20.37
C ASP A 89 -3.55 -13.91 -19.15
N GLU A 90 -3.20 -14.34 -17.94
CA GLU A 90 -3.61 -13.68 -16.69
C GLU A 90 -3.14 -12.23 -16.63
N LYS A 91 -1.84 -11.96 -16.88
CA LYS A 91 -1.28 -10.60 -16.84
C LYS A 91 -1.88 -9.69 -17.90
N LEU A 92 -2.14 -10.20 -19.11
CA LEU A 92 -2.77 -9.43 -20.18
C LEU A 92 -4.25 -9.16 -19.90
N GLU A 93 -4.95 -10.12 -19.29
CA GLU A 93 -6.35 -9.95 -18.86
C GLU A 93 -6.46 -8.91 -17.74
N GLU A 94 -5.52 -8.91 -16.79
CA GLU A 94 -5.45 -7.89 -15.75
C GLU A 94 -5.25 -6.48 -16.36
N LEU A 95 -4.37 -6.36 -17.36
CA LEU A 95 -4.19 -5.12 -18.09
C LEU A 95 -5.45 -4.72 -18.87
N ALA A 96 -6.10 -5.66 -19.55
CA ALA A 96 -7.35 -5.43 -20.25
C ALA A 96 -8.42 -4.87 -19.31
N ARG A 97 -8.55 -5.42 -18.10
CA ARG A 97 -9.47 -4.92 -17.07
C ARG A 97 -9.22 -3.45 -16.72
N MET A 98 -7.96 -3.01 -16.64
CA MET A 98 -7.60 -1.61 -16.34
C MET A 98 -8.05 -0.63 -17.43
N PHE A 99 -7.99 -1.03 -18.70
CA PHE A 99 -8.38 -0.18 -19.83
C PHE A 99 -9.87 -0.30 -20.20
N ALA A 100 -10.50 -1.45 -19.96
CA ALA A 100 -11.86 -1.77 -20.42
C ALA A 100 -12.89 -0.77 -19.90
N HIS A 101 -12.80 -0.38 -18.62
CA HIS A 101 -13.72 0.58 -18.03
C HIS A 101 -13.60 1.95 -18.72
N ASN A 102 -12.38 2.50 -18.84
CA ASN A 102 -12.15 3.81 -19.42
C ASN A 102 -12.57 3.87 -20.90
N LEU A 103 -12.23 2.83 -21.68
CA LEU A 103 -12.64 2.72 -23.08
C LEU A 103 -14.17 2.70 -23.21
N THR A 104 -14.83 1.82 -22.46
CA THR A 104 -16.29 1.66 -22.52
C THR A 104 -16.99 2.92 -22.03
N PHE A 105 -16.51 3.52 -20.94
CA PHE A 105 -17.06 4.75 -20.40
C PHE A 105 -16.94 5.90 -21.40
N GLY A 106 -15.77 6.11 -22.03
CA GLY A 106 -15.59 7.15 -23.03
C GLY A 106 -16.57 7.04 -24.21
N ILE A 107 -16.91 5.81 -24.62
CA ILE A 107 -17.84 5.55 -25.72
C ILE A 107 -19.31 5.71 -25.29
N VAL A 108 -19.69 5.21 -24.12
CA VAL A 108 -21.09 5.13 -23.66
C VAL A 108 -21.53 6.40 -22.93
N TYR A 109 -20.62 7.12 -22.29
CA TYR A 109 -20.93 8.28 -21.45
C TYR A 109 -21.67 9.42 -22.18
N PRO A 110 -21.34 9.80 -23.43
CA PRO A 110 -22.12 10.81 -24.16
C PRO A 110 -23.60 10.44 -24.28
N TYR A 111 -23.90 9.17 -24.57
CA TYR A 111 -25.26 8.64 -24.62
C TYR A 111 -25.92 8.66 -23.24
N GLU A 112 -25.24 8.16 -22.21
CA GLU A 112 -25.76 8.13 -20.84
C GLU A 112 -26.06 9.54 -20.31
N LYS A 113 -25.22 10.53 -20.63
CA LYS A 113 -25.40 11.93 -20.22
C LYS A 113 -26.68 12.53 -20.81
N VAL A 114 -26.92 12.32 -22.12
CA VAL A 114 -28.17 12.77 -22.78
C VAL A 114 -29.37 12.01 -22.23
N LEU A 115 -29.24 10.70 -22.01
CA LEU A 115 -30.30 9.87 -21.43
C LEU A 115 -30.77 10.39 -20.06
N LYS A 116 -29.84 10.80 -19.19
CA LYS A 116 -30.14 11.36 -17.87
C LYS A 116 -30.77 12.76 -17.93
N LYS A 117 -30.27 13.62 -18.82
CA LYS A 117 -30.64 15.04 -18.85
C LYS A 117 -31.88 15.32 -19.68
N GLU A 118 -32.03 14.62 -20.80
CA GLU A 118 -32.97 14.93 -21.88
C GLU A 118 -33.89 13.76 -22.23
N GLY A 119 -33.63 12.58 -21.67
CA GLY A 119 -34.49 11.40 -21.80
C GLY A 119 -34.15 10.49 -22.98
N ALA A 120 -34.93 9.42 -23.13
CA ALA A 120 -34.61 8.32 -24.05
C ALA A 120 -34.72 8.70 -25.53
N GLU A 121 -35.64 9.59 -25.89
CA GLU A 121 -35.83 10.04 -27.27
C GLU A 121 -34.62 10.84 -27.75
N ALA A 122 -34.16 11.82 -26.95
CA ALA A 122 -32.95 12.58 -27.24
C ALA A 122 -31.70 11.68 -27.27
N ALA A 123 -31.60 10.73 -26.35
CA ALA A 123 -30.47 9.79 -26.32
C ALA A 123 -30.42 8.89 -27.58
N ALA A 124 -31.57 8.51 -28.15
CA ALA A 124 -31.62 7.72 -29.38
C ALA A 124 -31.03 8.44 -30.60
N ALA A 125 -31.03 9.79 -30.59
CA ALA A 125 -30.43 10.61 -31.63
C ALA A 125 -28.91 10.82 -31.46
N VAL A 126 -28.31 10.37 -30.36
CA VAL A 126 -26.85 10.46 -30.15
C VAL A 126 -26.13 9.58 -31.17
N ASP A 127 -25.19 10.19 -31.88
CA ASP A 127 -24.31 9.47 -32.81
C ASP A 127 -23.29 8.61 -32.05
N LYS A 128 -23.70 7.37 -31.75
CA LYS A 128 -22.84 6.37 -31.09
C LYS A 128 -21.62 6.00 -31.93
N ARG A 129 -21.70 6.09 -33.26
CA ARG A 129 -20.59 5.79 -34.16
C ARG A 129 -19.51 6.86 -34.02
N ALA A 130 -19.89 8.14 -34.04
CA ALA A 130 -18.93 9.23 -33.82
C ALA A 130 -18.19 9.10 -32.48
N ALA A 131 -18.89 8.75 -31.40
CA ALA A 131 -18.28 8.50 -30.09
C ALA A 131 -17.32 7.29 -30.12
N PHE A 132 -17.73 6.18 -30.73
CA PHE A 132 -16.91 4.99 -30.90
C PHE A 132 -15.64 5.29 -31.70
N ASP A 133 -15.78 5.88 -32.88
CA ASP A 133 -14.66 6.15 -33.79
C ASP A 133 -13.66 7.10 -33.12
N LYS A 134 -14.15 8.14 -32.42
CA LYS A 134 -13.28 9.05 -31.66
C LYS A 134 -12.42 8.29 -30.65
N ILE A 135 -13.04 7.58 -29.71
CA ILE A 135 -12.34 6.93 -28.60
C ILE A 135 -11.44 5.80 -29.11
N VAL A 136 -11.89 5.02 -30.08
CA VAL A 136 -11.10 3.92 -30.63
C VAL A 136 -9.93 4.44 -31.46
N ASN A 137 -10.07 5.55 -32.18
CA ASN A 137 -8.95 6.19 -32.88
C ASN A 137 -7.93 6.77 -31.90
N GLU A 138 -8.38 7.49 -30.85
CA GLU A 138 -7.50 7.94 -29.76
C GLU A 138 -6.74 6.77 -29.12
N PHE A 139 -7.42 5.65 -28.89
CA PHE A 139 -6.79 4.43 -28.39
C PHE A 139 -5.78 3.81 -29.36
N ASN A 140 -6.09 3.76 -30.65
CA ASN A 140 -5.15 3.25 -31.64
C ASN A 140 -3.89 4.12 -31.77
N LEU A 141 -4.01 5.44 -31.61
CA LEU A 141 -2.85 6.34 -31.59
C LEU A 141 -1.92 5.99 -30.42
N GLY A 142 -2.47 5.63 -29.26
CA GLY A 142 -1.67 5.28 -28.09
C GLY A 142 -0.89 6.44 -27.51
N THR A 143 -1.32 7.66 -27.80
CA THR A 143 -0.72 8.88 -27.28
C THR A 143 -1.67 9.51 -26.27
N TYR A 144 -1.22 9.58 -25.02
CA TYR A 144 -2.03 9.98 -23.89
C TYR A 144 -1.25 10.91 -22.98
N GLU A 145 -1.89 12.01 -22.57
CA GLU A 145 -1.34 12.92 -21.58
C GLU A 145 -1.37 12.31 -20.17
N THR A 146 -0.56 12.84 -19.26
CA THR A 146 -0.39 12.33 -17.89
C THR A 146 -1.68 12.35 -17.06
N TRP A 147 -2.64 13.20 -17.44
CA TRP A 147 -3.89 13.38 -16.73
C TRP A 147 -5.00 12.41 -17.16
N VAL A 148 -4.77 11.63 -18.22
CA VAL A 148 -5.79 10.74 -18.79
C VAL A 148 -5.99 9.48 -17.95
N PHE A 149 -4.93 8.97 -17.33
CA PHE A 149 -4.98 7.79 -16.47
C PHE A 149 -5.03 8.17 -15.00
N SER A 150 -5.54 7.24 -14.17
CA SER A 150 -5.76 7.46 -12.73
C SER A 150 -4.51 7.98 -12.03
N HIS A 151 -4.73 8.85 -11.05
CA HIS A 151 -3.68 9.32 -10.15
C HIS A 151 -3.74 8.45 -8.92
N GLU A 152 -2.74 7.58 -8.77
CA GLU A 152 -2.57 6.74 -7.60
C GLU A 152 -1.30 7.18 -6.89
N ASN A 153 -1.38 7.30 -5.55
CA ASN A 153 -0.17 7.49 -4.77
C ASN A 153 0.66 6.21 -4.79
N CYS A 154 1.97 6.37 -4.95
CA CYS A 154 2.93 5.28 -4.88
C CYS A 154 2.88 4.63 -3.49
N TRP A 155 2.65 3.31 -3.43
CA TRP A 155 2.65 2.56 -2.17
C TRP A 155 4.04 2.49 -1.50
N ASN A 156 5.10 2.89 -2.19
CA ASN A 156 6.45 2.96 -1.61
C ASN A 156 6.87 4.38 -1.21
N THR A 157 6.55 5.39 -2.01
CA THR A 157 7.09 6.76 -1.86
C THR A 157 6.04 7.83 -1.55
N ASP A 158 4.76 7.48 -1.60
CA ASP A 158 3.59 8.37 -1.50
C ASP A 158 3.47 9.43 -2.61
N LEU A 159 4.35 9.39 -3.63
CA LEU A 159 4.26 10.32 -4.75
C LEU A 159 3.00 10.07 -5.57
N PRO A 160 2.26 11.11 -6.00
CA PRO A 160 1.10 10.97 -6.86
C PRO A 160 1.56 10.62 -8.28
N LEU A 161 1.58 9.33 -8.61
CA LEU A 161 2.07 8.82 -9.89
C LEU A 161 1.05 9.02 -10.99
N THR A 162 1.56 9.29 -12.20
CA THR A 162 0.80 9.43 -13.43
C THR A 162 1.52 8.75 -14.58
N LEU A 163 0.78 8.35 -15.61
CA LEU A 163 1.33 7.65 -16.76
C LEU A 163 0.92 8.38 -18.04
N SER A 164 1.89 8.71 -18.88
CA SER A 164 1.66 9.17 -20.24
C SER A 164 2.16 8.14 -21.23
N PHE A 165 1.66 8.21 -22.46
CA PHE A 165 2.14 7.41 -23.56
C PHE A 165 2.39 8.27 -24.79
N GLU A 166 3.39 7.90 -25.57
CA GLU A 166 3.57 8.36 -26.95
C GLU A 166 3.65 7.13 -27.84
N ASN A 167 2.65 6.94 -28.72
CA ASN A 167 2.57 5.76 -29.58
C ASN A 167 2.68 4.42 -28.82
N TRP A 168 2.07 4.32 -27.64
CA TRP A 168 2.14 3.21 -26.68
C TRP A 168 3.48 3.00 -25.96
N VAL A 169 4.45 3.89 -26.16
CA VAL A 169 5.67 3.92 -25.34
C VAL A 169 5.39 4.69 -24.05
N PRO A 170 5.49 4.07 -22.86
CA PRO A 170 5.13 4.72 -21.62
C PRO A 170 6.20 5.67 -21.11
N GLN A 171 5.76 6.73 -20.42
CA GLN A 171 6.61 7.57 -19.57
C GLN A 171 5.92 7.72 -18.20
N GLY A 172 6.61 7.27 -17.15
CA GLY A 172 6.18 7.47 -15.78
C GLY A 172 6.46 8.90 -15.34
N ASN A 173 5.51 9.53 -14.66
CA ASN A 173 5.64 10.86 -14.10
C ASN A 173 5.04 10.93 -12.69
N TYR A 174 5.32 11.99 -11.95
CA TYR A 174 4.61 12.34 -10.71
C TYR A 174 4.16 13.80 -10.75
N ILE A 175 3.13 14.15 -9.98
CA ILE A 175 2.66 15.52 -9.87
C ILE A 175 3.41 16.27 -8.77
N GLU A 176 4.19 17.27 -9.16
CA GLU A 176 4.86 18.17 -8.24
C GLU A 176 4.08 19.49 -8.09
N ARG A 177 3.79 19.87 -6.85
CA ARG A 177 3.05 21.10 -6.55
C ARG A 177 3.78 22.31 -7.12
N GLY A 178 3.11 23.04 -8.00
CA GLY A 178 3.63 24.26 -8.64
C GLY A 178 4.49 24.03 -9.89
N LYS A 179 4.88 22.79 -10.20
CA LYS A 179 5.60 22.45 -11.45
C LYS A 179 4.78 21.59 -12.42
N GLY A 180 3.72 20.95 -11.93
CA GLY A 180 2.89 20.06 -12.75
C GLY A 180 3.49 18.66 -12.84
N SER A 181 3.35 18.03 -14.00
CA SER A 181 3.84 16.66 -14.21
C SER A 181 5.33 16.63 -14.50
N VAL A 182 6.08 15.80 -13.76
CA VAL A 182 7.53 15.68 -13.84
C VAL A 182 7.92 14.21 -14.05
N PRO A 183 8.83 13.89 -14.99
CA PRO A 183 9.30 12.52 -15.19
C PRO A 183 9.94 11.94 -13.92
N ILE A 184 9.64 10.68 -13.63
CA ILE A 184 10.30 9.98 -12.53
C ILE A 184 11.79 9.75 -12.79
N GLN A 185 12.55 9.82 -11.71
CA GLN A 185 13.97 9.49 -11.67
C GLN A 185 14.15 8.09 -11.07
N PRO A 186 15.28 7.40 -11.32
CA PRO A 186 15.58 6.16 -10.62
C PRO A 186 15.52 6.36 -9.10
N LEU A 187 14.83 5.46 -8.40
CA LEU A 187 14.86 5.46 -6.94
C LEU A 187 16.15 4.83 -6.44
N ALA A 188 16.64 5.37 -5.33
CA ALA A 188 17.62 4.64 -4.52
C ALA A 188 16.99 3.31 -4.05
N PRO A 189 17.78 2.23 -3.93
CA PRO A 189 17.31 0.99 -3.34
C PRO A 189 16.68 1.24 -1.97
N ALA A 190 15.62 0.48 -1.65
CA ALA A 190 15.07 0.53 -0.31
C ALA A 190 16.11 0.01 0.70
N GLN A 191 16.12 0.58 1.91
CA GLN A 191 17.08 0.25 2.96
C GLN A 191 16.33 -0.11 4.24
N LEU A 192 16.89 -1.04 5.01
CA LEU A 192 16.43 -1.27 6.37
C LEU A 192 16.56 0.01 7.19
N GLN A 193 15.57 0.32 8.01
CA GLN A 193 15.59 1.50 8.86
C GLN A 193 16.18 1.15 10.23
N GLU A 194 17.12 1.96 10.70
CA GLU A 194 17.56 2.00 12.10
C GLU A 194 17.01 3.28 12.73
N THR A 195 16.31 3.17 13.84
CA THR A 195 15.79 4.30 14.62
C THR A 195 16.26 4.15 16.05
N VAL A 196 16.93 5.18 16.56
CA VAL A 196 17.46 5.18 17.92
C VAL A 196 16.39 5.69 18.88
N VAL A 197 16.17 4.98 19.97
CA VAL A 197 15.23 5.37 21.02
C VAL A 197 15.90 5.21 22.39
N GLU A 198 15.66 6.16 23.28
CA GLU A 198 16.19 6.14 24.65
C GLU A 198 15.08 5.75 25.63
N PHE A 199 15.34 4.73 26.44
CA PHE A 199 14.46 4.32 27.53
C PHE A 199 15.11 4.64 28.89
N LYS A 200 14.47 5.50 29.67
CA LYS A 200 14.99 6.00 30.95
C LYS A 200 14.82 5.02 32.11
N THR A 201 13.73 4.26 32.11
CA THR A 201 13.31 3.35 33.18
C THR A 201 13.28 1.89 32.72
N GLY A 202 13.05 1.66 31.42
CA GLY A 202 12.83 0.34 30.84
C GLY A 202 11.44 -0.24 31.17
N ASN A 203 10.53 0.54 31.75
CA ASN A 203 9.17 0.13 32.12
C ASN A 203 8.25 0.24 30.89
N LEU A 204 8.37 -0.70 29.94
CA LEU A 204 7.65 -0.61 28.67
C LEU A 204 6.27 -1.22 28.76
N LEU A 205 5.33 -0.50 28.16
CA LEU A 205 3.97 -0.93 27.87
C LEU A 205 3.88 -1.25 26.38
N VAL A 206 3.20 -2.34 26.02
CA VAL A 206 2.98 -2.74 24.62
C VAL A 206 1.50 -2.95 24.34
N ALA A 207 1.02 -2.31 23.28
CA ALA A 207 -0.34 -2.44 22.77
C ALA A 207 -0.37 -2.12 21.27
N ASP A 208 -1.52 -2.31 20.62
CA ASP A 208 -1.73 -1.80 19.25
C ASP A 208 -1.68 -0.28 19.25
N TRP A 209 -2.43 0.34 20.17
CA TRP A 209 -2.35 1.77 20.47
C TRP A 209 -2.93 2.09 21.85
N PHE A 210 -2.38 3.11 22.51
CA PHE A 210 -2.88 3.61 23.80
C PHE A 210 -4.06 4.55 23.55
N ARG A 211 -5.28 4.07 23.77
CA ARG A 211 -6.55 4.80 23.49
C ARG A 211 -6.87 5.86 24.55
N ILE A 212 -5.88 6.67 24.90
CA ILE A 212 -5.99 7.86 25.73
C ILE A 212 -6.02 9.07 24.78
N GLU A 213 -7.08 9.88 24.83
CA GLU A 213 -7.26 11.01 23.91
C GLU A 213 -6.10 12.01 24.00
N GLN A 214 -5.63 12.26 25.22
CA GLN A 214 -4.54 13.18 25.52
C GLN A 214 -3.16 12.66 25.11
N PHE A 215 -3.03 11.35 24.87
CA PHE A 215 -1.85 10.76 24.21
C PHE A 215 -1.99 10.84 22.68
N THR A 216 -3.17 10.52 22.16
CA THR A 216 -3.43 10.42 20.71
C THR A 216 -3.39 11.79 20.02
N THR A 217 -3.92 12.82 20.67
CA THR A 217 -4.04 14.16 20.09
C THR A 217 -2.68 14.79 19.77
N PRO A 218 -1.71 14.88 20.71
CA PRO A 218 -0.40 15.48 20.42
C PRO A 218 0.42 14.65 19.43
N THR A 219 0.37 13.32 19.53
CA THR A 219 1.16 12.43 18.66
C THR A 219 0.67 12.41 17.20
N ARG A 220 -0.60 12.76 16.93
CA ARG A 220 -1.19 12.76 15.58
C ARG A 220 -1.26 14.13 14.91
N ARG A 221 -1.47 15.23 15.66
CA ARG A 221 -1.83 16.53 15.05
C ARG A 221 -0.65 17.32 14.49
N GLU A 222 0.56 17.07 14.96
CA GLU A 222 1.73 17.85 14.55
C GLU A 222 2.18 17.53 13.11
N LYS A 223 2.02 16.29 12.66
CA LYS A 223 2.41 15.87 11.31
C LYS A 223 1.58 14.69 10.81
N THR A 224 1.11 14.80 9.56
CA THR A 224 0.35 13.74 8.88
C THR A 224 1.27 12.91 8.00
N PHE A 225 1.17 11.59 8.11
CA PHE A 225 1.89 10.63 7.27
C PHE A 225 0.89 9.72 6.55
N SER A 226 1.23 9.28 5.33
CA SER A 226 0.44 8.31 4.58
C SER A 226 0.80 6.90 5.03
N LEU A 227 -0.04 6.29 5.86
CA LEU A 227 0.14 4.89 6.31
C LEU A 227 -0.08 3.86 5.18
N ASN A 228 -0.61 4.31 4.04
CA ASN A 228 -0.73 3.50 2.83
C ASN A 228 0.59 3.42 2.05
N SER A 229 1.64 4.14 2.47
CA SER A 229 2.94 4.11 1.83
C SER A 229 4.04 3.59 2.76
N ARG A 230 4.99 2.81 2.23
CA ARG A 230 6.18 2.36 2.96
C ARG A 230 6.91 3.55 3.61
N LYS A 231 7.24 4.57 2.81
CA LYS A 231 7.90 5.79 3.29
C LYS A 231 7.11 6.46 4.42
N GLY A 232 5.79 6.60 4.29
CA GLY A 232 4.98 7.25 5.31
C GLY A 232 4.96 6.47 6.63
N ARG A 233 4.94 5.13 6.58
CA ARG A 233 5.06 4.28 7.78
C ARG A 233 6.45 4.42 8.43
N GLU A 234 7.52 4.39 7.65
CA GLU A 234 8.90 4.60 8.15
C GLU A 234 9.08 5.98 8.80
N GLU A 235 8.57 7.03 8.15
CA GLU A 235 8.63 8.40 8.66
C GLU A 235 7.79 8.58 9.92
N GLN A 236 6.62 7.93 10.01
CA GLN A 236 5.80 7.95 11.22
C GLN A 236 6.53 7.29 12.40
N THR A 237 7.05 6.07 12.20
CA THR A 237 7.80 5.34 13.23
C THR A 237 8.96 6.17 13.75
N ARG A 238 9.77 6.73 12.85
CA ARG A 238 10.90 7.58 13.21
C ARG A 238 10.46 8.84 13.97
N TYR A 239 9.46 9.54 13.45
CA TYR A 239 8.94 10.75 14.07
C TYR A 239 8.41 10.51 15.49
N LEU A 240 7.64 9.43 15.70
CA LEU A 240 7.12 9.08 17.03
C LEU A 240 8.24 8.73 18.01
N ALA A 241 9.25 7.98 17.56
CA ALA A 241 10.39 7.62 18.38
C ALA A 241 11.20 8.85 18.78
N GLU A 242 11.53 9.72 17.82
CA GLU A 242 12.37 10.90 18.04
C GLU A 242 11.66 12.01 18.85
N GLN A 243 10.37 12.26 18.58
CA GLN A 243 9.65 13.39 19.19
C GLN A 243 8.98 13.04 20.51
N PHE A 244 8.61 11.77 20.69
CA PHE A 244 7.81 11.33 21.83
C PHE A 244 8.42 10.16 22.60
N GLY A 245 9.51 9.55 22.14
CA GLY A 245 10.01 8.31 22.76
C GLY A 245 9.04 7.14 22.60
N VAL A 246 8.20 7.16 21.56
CA VAL A 246 7.19 6.14 21.27
C VAL A 246 7.63 5.34 20.06
N VAL A 247 7.82 4.03 20.24
CA VAL A 247 8.02 3.11 19.12
C VAL A 247 6.65 2.70 18.62
N CYS A 248 6.31 2.99 17.36
CA CYS A 248 5.09 2.51 16.73
C CYS A 248 5.44 2.02 15.33
N VAL A 249 5.34 0.70 15.12
CA VAL A 249 5.72 0.05 13.87
C VAL A 249 4.49 -0.59 13.25
N SER A 250 4.26 -0.33 11.97
CA SER A 250 3.19 -1.00 11.23
C SER A 250 3.50 -2.48 11.03
N VAL A 251 2.49 -3.32 11.25
CA VAL A 251 2.56 -4.78 11.21
C VAL A 251 1.34 -5.34 10.46
N SER A 252 1.26 -6.65 10.32
CA SER A 252 0.09 -7.32 9.75
C SER A 252 -1.16 -7.27 10.66
N ASN A 253 -2.30 -7.72 10.14
CA ASN A 253 -3.54 -7.91 10.89
C ASN A 253 -3.67 -9.29 11.59
N THR A 254 -2.56 -9.92 12.00
CA THR A 254 -2.56 -11.32 12.49
C THR A 254 -2.23 -11.47 13.98
N SER A 255 -2.41 -10.42 14.78
CA SER A 255 -2.11 -10.43 16.21
C SER A 255 -0.67 -10.90 16.55
N PRO A 256 0.36 -10.15 16.11
CA PRO A 256 1.76 -10.55 16.28
C PRO A 256 2.12 -10.80 17.75
N SER A 257 2.99 -11.77 17.94
CA SER A 257 3.57 -12.14 19.22
C SER A 257 4.76 -11.24 19.56
N VAL A 258 4.94 -11.02 20.87
CA VAL A 258 6.08 -10.30 21.43
C VAL A 258 6.98 -11.29 22.15
N PHE A 259 8.24 -11.34 21.72
CA PHE A 259 9.27 -12.22 22.25
C PHE A 259 10.43 -11.41 22.83
N VAL A 260 11.01 -11.89 23.93
CA VAL A 260 12.16 -11.24 24.59
C VAL A 260 13.32 -12.22 24.73
N GLU A 261 14.52 -11.76 24.40
CA GLU A 261 15.79 -12.45 24.64
C GLU A 261 16.79 -11.43 25.22
N GLY A 262 17.01 -11.47 26.54
CA GLY A 262 17.82 -10.46 27.23
C GLY A 262 17.25 -9.03 27.04
N ASN A 263 18.07 -8.12 26.48
CA ASN A 263 17.66 -6.75 26.15
C ASN A 263 17.28 -6.58 24.67
N GLN A 264 16.68 -7.61 24.09
CA GLN A 264 16.15 -7.61 22.73
C GLN A 264 14.68 -7.99 22.75
N VAL A 265 13.88 -7.21 22.04
CA VAL A 265 12.46 -7.47 21.79
C VAL A 265 12.30 -7.77 20.31
N LEU A 266 11.73 -8.93 20.01
CA LEU A 266 11.37 -9.34 18.66
C LEU A 266 9.83 -9.36 18.58
N VAL A 267 9.29 -8.73 17.54
CA VAL A 267 7.85 -8.78 17.26
C VAL A 267 7.66 -9.44 15.90
N GLY A 268 6.77 -10.43 15.85
CA GLY A 268 6.53 -11.22 14.65
C GLY A 268 5.46 -12.28 14.86
N ASN A 269 5.24 -13.10 13.85
CA ASN A 269 4.32 -14.22 13.94
C ASN A 269 5.02 -15.52 14.27
N TYR A 270 4.35 -16.33 15.07
CA TYR A 270 4.65 -17.72 15.31
C TYR A 270 3.35 -18.51 15.20
N TYR A 271 3.35 -19.56 14.40
CA TYR A 271 2.23 -20.49 14.31
C TYR A 271 2.65 -21.83 14.92
N ASP A 272 1.79 -22.41 15.77
CA ASP A 272 2.08 -23.68 16.46
C ASP A 272 2.41 -24.84 15.50
N ASP A 273 1.91 -24.76 14.27
CA ASP A 273 2.14 -25.76 13.22
C ASP A 273 3.52 -25.65 12.56
N ASP A 274 4.26 -24.56 12.78
CA ASP A 274 5.56 -24.32 12.13
C ASP A 274 6.71 -25.09 12.80
N GLY A 275 6.49 -25.63 13.99
CA GLY A 275 7.47 -26.45 14.73
C GLY A 275 7.70 -25.96 16.16
N PRO A 276 8.73 -26.48 16.85
CA PRO A 276 9.00 -26.11 18.24
C PRO A 276 9.47 -24.66 18.33
N PHE A 277 8.83 -23.89 19.20
CA PHE A 277 9.22 -22.54 19.55
C PHE A 277 10.68 -22.49 20.07
N PRO A 278 11.53 -21.54 19.64
CA PRO A 278 12.91 -21.49 20.09
C PRO A 278 13.03 -21.19 21.59
N ASP A 279 13.66 -22.10 22.36
CA ASP A 279 13.81 -22.03 23.83
C ASP A 279 14.51 -20.76 24.35
N ARG A 280 15.24 -20.04 23.51
CA ARG A 280 15.98 -18.83 23.92
C ARG A 280 15.09 -17.61 24.08
N PHE A 281 13.90 -17.62 23.47
CA PHE A 281 12.94 -16.52 23.57
C PHE A 281 11.98 -16.77 24.73
N THR A 282 11.66 -15.71 25.47
CA THR A 282 10.50 -15.67 26.35
C THR A 282 9.33 -15.05 25.60
N TRP A 283 8.25 -15.81 25.41
CA TRP A 283 7.01 -15.29 24.84
C TRP A 283 6.21 -14.54 25.90
N LEU A 284 5.91 -13.25 25.64
CA LEU A 284 5.16 -12.41 26.57
C LEU A 284 3.64 -12.40 26.30
N GLY A 285 3.25 -12.64 25.06
CA GLY A 285 1.85 -12.56 24.61
C GLY A 285 1.76 -12.06 23.17
N ASN A 286 0.55 -11.70 22.77
CA ASN A 286 0.19 -11.20 21.45
C ASN A 286 -0.42 -9.81 21.57
N VAL A 287 -0.27 -9.01 20.52
CA VAL A 287 -0.88 -7.68 20.41
C VAL A 287 -2.03 -7.77 19.43
N CYS A 288 -3.26 -7.47 19.85
CA CYS A 288 -4.41 -7.41 18.92
C CYS A 288 -4.34 -6.15 18.06
N THR A 289 -3.98 -6.29 16.79
CA THR A 289 -3.64 -5.18 15.88
C THR A 289 -4.83 -4.64 15.08
N ASP A 290 -5.77 -3.95 15.73
CA ASP A 290 -6.88 -3.29 15.04
C ASP A 290 -6.39 -2.15 14.11
N LEU A 291 -5.33 -1.45 14.51
CA LEU A 291 -4.70 -0.38 13.75
C LEU A 291 -3.51 -0.85 12.91
N TRP A 292 -3.30 -2.17 12.83
CA TRP A 292 -2.17 -2.77 12.12
C TRP A 292 -0.82 -2.22 12.61
N ALA A 293 -0.69 -2.01 13.93
CA ALA A 293 0.52 -1.47 14.55
C ALA A 293 0.88 -2.19 15.85
N VAL A 294 2.17 -2.18 16.21
CA VAL A 294 2.60 -2.46 17.58
C VAL A 294 3.30 -1.23 18.12
N THR A 295 2.78 -0.75 19.25
CA THR A 295 3.24 0.45 19.95
C THR A 295 3.90 0.07 21.28
N LEU A 296 5.15 0.49 21.47
CA LEU A 296 5.88 0.40 22.72
C LEU A 296 6.16 1.80 23.26
N VAL A 297 5.91 2.02 24.54
CA VAL A 297 6.18 3.29 25.23
C VAL A 297 6.54 3.02 26.69
N GLU A 298 7.46 3.80 27.26
CA GLU A 298 7.66 3.78 28.71
C GLU A 298 6.42 4.31 29.41
N TYR A 299 6.02 3.69 30.52
CA TYR A 299 4.94 4.19 31.36
C TYR A 299 5.15 5.68 31.71
N GLU A 300 6.37 6.07 32.08
CA GLU A 300 6.72 7.45 32.42
C GLU A 300 6.57 8.39 31.21
N THR A 301 6.99 7.94 30.02
CA THR A 301 6.82 8.71 28.78
C THR A 301 5.34 8.87 28.42
N LEU A 302 4.51 7.84 28.61
CA LEU A 302 3.07 7.94 28.39
C LEU A 302 2.44 8.98 29.33
N VAL A 303 2.81 8.98 30.61
CA VAL A 303 2.40 10.01 31.58
C VAL A 303 2.85 11.39 31.15
N ASP A 304 4.12 11.56 30.74
CA ASP A 304 4.68 12.84 30.29
C ASP A 304 3.93 13.42 29.08
N VAL A 305 3.56 12.56 28.10
CA VAL A 305 2.79 13.01 26.93
C VAL A 305 1.38 13.43 27.32
N VAL A 306 0.69 12.67 28.18
CA VAL A 306 -0.64 13.03 28.69
C VAL A 306 -0.60 14.33 29.50
N ALA A 307 0.48 14.54 30.29
CA ALA A 307 0.70 15.73 31.10
C ALA A 307 0.80 17.03 30.28
N ARG A 308 1.11 16.94 28.98
CA ARG A 308 1.07 18.11 28.08
C ARG A 308 -0.32 18.74 27.99
N THR A 309 -1.37 17.94 28.19
CA THR A 309 -2.77 18.41 28.16
C THR A 309 -3.39 18.41 29.56
N LEU A 310 -3.00 17.48 30.44
CA LEU A 310 -3.56 17.30 31.78
C LEU A 310 -2.45 17.20 32.84
N PRO A 311 -1.72 18.29 33.14
CA PRO A 311 -0.50 18.23 33.97
C PRO A 311 -0.74 17.67 35.38
N ASP A 312 -1.86 18.01 36.01
CA ASP A 312 -2.13 17.63 37.41
C ASP A 312 -2.72 16.23 37.57
N THR A 313 -3.29 15.66 36.51
CA THR A 313 -4.04 14.39 36.55
C THR A 313 -3.52 13.32 35.60
N ALA A 314 -2.45 13.59 34.83
CA ALA A 314 -1.94 12.68 33.82
C ALA A 314 -1.63 11.28 34.35
N LYS A 315 -0.96 11.18 35.50
CA LYS A 315 -0.64 9.90 36.12
C LYS A 315 -1.92 9.10 36.41
N GLN A 316 -2.91 9.73 37.02
CA GLN A 316 -4.19 9.09 37.35
C GLN A 316 -4.90 8.62 36.09
N VAL A 317 -4.94 9.44 35.03
CA VAL A 317 -5.56 9.08 33.74
C VAL A 317 -4.89 7.85 33.12
N VAL A 318 -3.55 7.79 33.16
CA VAL A 318 -2.82 6.63 32.66
C VAL A 318 -3.09 5.41 33.54
N ASP A 319 -3.00 5.53 34.87
CA ASP A 319 -3.26 4.43 35.80
C ASP A 319 -4.68 3.84 35.61
N ASP A 320 -5.70 4.69 35.50
CA ASP A 320 -7.09 4.29 35.29
C ASP A 320 -7.23 3.53 33.96
N TYR A 321 -6.65 4.06 32.88
CA TYR A 321 -6.65 3.40 31.57
C TYR A 321 -6.01 2.01 31.64
N LEU A 322 -4.85 1.87 32.30
CA LEU A 322 -4.13 0.60 32.41
C LEU A 322 -4.88 -0.39 33.32
N ALA A 323 -5.61 0.09 34.33
CA ALA A 323 -6.45 -0.76 35.20
C ALA A 323 -7.66 -1.35 34.46
N GLU A 324 -8.17 -0.67 33.44
CA GLU A 324 -9.27 -1.13 32.60
C GLU A 324 -8.83 -2.07 31.47
N GLN A 325 -7.54 -2.11 31.14
CA GLN A 325 -7.07 -2.97 30.05
C GLN A 325 -7.16 -4.45 30.44
N PRO A 326 -7.64 -5.33 29.54
CA PRO A 326 -7.62 -6.76 29.78
C PRO A 326 -6.17 -7.21 29.98
N ARG A 327 -5.96 -8.12 30.94
CA ARG A 327 -4.69 -8.82 31.13
C ARG A 327 -4.73 -10.16 30.41
N GLY A 328 -3.58 -10.63 29.94
CA GLY A 328 -3.43 -11.94 29.31
C GLY A 328 -2.94 -11.84 27.86
N THR A 329 -3.13 -12.93 27.10
CA THR A 329 -2.49 -13.15 25.81
C THR A 329 -2.80 -12.10 24.74
N TYR A 330 -3.95 -11.43 24.78
CA TYR A 330 -4.33 -10.37 23.83
C TYR A 330 -4.52 -9.00 24.51
N GLY A 331 -4.01 -8.87 25.73
CA GLY A 331 -4.15 -7.68 26.56
C GLY A 331 -3.02 -6.68 26.36
N LEU A 332 -3.02 -5.65 27.22
CA LEU A 332 -1.84 -4.80 27.42
C LEU A 332 -0.69 -5.67 27.93
N LEU A 333 0.44 -5.67 27.22
CA LEU A 333 1.64 -6.34 27.69
C LEU A 333 2.51 -5.34 28.45
N GLN A 334 3.19 -5.83 29.48
CA GLN A 334 4.16 -5.07 30.25
C GLN A 334 5.47 -5.83 30.21
N LEU A 335 6.57 -5.14 29.90
CA LEU A 335 7.90 -5.71 29.96
C LEU A 335 8.85 -4.78 30.69
N GLN A 336 9.81 -5.40 31.39
CA GLN A 336 10.94 -4.69 31.99
C GLN A 336 12.18 -4.94 31.13
N LEU A 337 12.77 -3.87 30.62
CA LEU A 337 14.08 -3.89 30.00
C LEU A 337 15.08 -3.13 30.86
N GLU A 338 16.38 -3.27 30.57
CA GLU A 338 17.36 -2.36 31.15
C GLU A 338 17.24 -0.95 30.54
N PRO A 339 17.33 0.13 31.33
CA PRO A 339 17.47 1.48 30.80
C PRO A 339 18.65 1.64 29.83
N GLY A 340 18.52 2.61 28.92
CA GLY A 340 19.55 3.06 28.00
C GLY A 340 19.06 3.20 26.56
N THR A 341 20.03 3.27 25.66
CA THR A 341 19.80 3.42 24.22
C THR A 341 19.48 2.09 23.55
N TYR A 342 18.41 2.08 22.76
CA TYR A 342 17.99 0.95 21.93
C TYR A 342 17.96 1.35 20.46
N TYR A 343 18.17 0.34 19.62
CA TYR A 343 18.16 0.43 18.16
C TYR A 343 16.96 -0.37 17.66
N LEU A 344 15.97 0.36 17.13
CA LEU A 344 14.82 -0.21 16.44
C LEU A 344 15.18 -0.44 14.98
N TYR A 345 15.11 -1.70 14.56
CA TYR A 345 15.25 -2.12 13.18
C TYR A 345 13.87 -2.45 12.64
N HIS A 346 13.45 -1.71 11.62
CA HIS A 346 12.13 -1.86 11.00
C HIS A 346 12.20 -1.61 9.50
N PHE A 347 11.11 -1.97 8.82
CA PHE A 347 10.92 -1.64 7.43
C PHE A 347 9.45 -1.30 7.23
N GLY A 348 9.16 -0.27 6.41
CA GLY A 348 7.77 0.17 6.25
C GLY A 348 6.88 -0.90 5.63
N ASP A 349 7.44 -1.92 4.97
CA ASP A 349 6.69 -3.08 4.51
C ASP A 349 7.08 -4.30 5.36
N HIS A 350 6.25 -4.65 6.34
CA HIS A 350 6.58 -5.70 7.32
C HIS A 350 6.83 -7.06 6.65
N GLU A 351 6.20 -7.34 5.50
CA GLU A 351 6.41 -8.58 4.74
C GLU A 351 7.85 -8.70 4.20
N GLN A 352 8.51 -7.56 3.97
CA GLN A 352 9.90 -7.51 3.46
C GLN A 352 10.94 -7.34 4.56
N PHE A 353 10.54 -7.21 5.83
CA PHE A 353 11.47 -6.91 6.91
C PHE A 353 12.60 -7.95 7.04
N ALA A 354 12.27 -9.25 7.03
CA ALA A 354 13.24 -10.32 7.18
C ALA A 354 14.31 -10.29 6.06
N ASP A 355 13.87 -10.14 4.82
CA ASP A 355 14.76 -10.02 3.65
C ASP A 355 15.66 -8.78 3.76
N MET A 356 15.10 -7.65 4.19
CA MET A 356 15.85 -6.40 4.35
C MET A 356 16.86 -6.49 5.50
N ALA A 357 16.50 -7.14 6.60
CA ALA A 357 17.41 -7.41 7.72
C ALA A 357 18.58 -8.30 7.29
N GLN A 358 18.29 -9.38 6.54
CA GLN A 358 19.31 -10.28 6.01
C GLN A 358 20.26 -9.56 5.04
N LYS A 359 19.72 -8.75 4.09
CA LYS A 359 20.51 -7.94 3.17
C LYS A 359 21.42 -6.95 3.90
N ALA A 360 20.94 -6.40 5.02
CA ALA A 360 21.72 -5.50 5.86
C ALA A 360 22.73 -6.23 6.79
N GLY A 361 22.82 -7.56 6.69
CA GLY A 361 23.75 -8.38 7.47
C GLY A 361 23.32 -8.65 8.91
N ILE A 362 22.05 -8.43 9.24
CA ILE A 362 21.48 -8.78 10.54
C ILE A 362 21.01 -10.23 10.48
N ASN A 363 21.68 -11.11 11.23
CA ASN A 363 21.19 -12.46 11.47
C ASN A 363 20.26 -12.45 12.68
N LEU A 364 18.96 -12.53 12.43
CA LEU A 364 17.95 -12.58 13.50
C LEU A 364 17.81 -13.99 14.11
N ASP A 365 18.31 -15.02 13.40
CA ASP A 365 18.23 -16.45 13.77
C ASP A 365 16.87 -16.81 14.40
N THR A 366 15.76 -16.40 13.78
CA THR A 366 14.43 -16.45 14.40
C THR A 366 13.80 -17.84 14.42
N GLY A 367 14.50 -18.83 13.86
CA GLY A 367 13.94 -20.16 13.61
C GLY A 367 12.72 -20.06 12.70
N ILE A 368 11.54 -20.30 13.28
CA ILE A 368 10.25 -20.33 12.59
C ILE A 368 9.42 -19.06 12.79
N VAL A 369 9.92 -18.10 13.58
CA VAL A 369 9.23 -16.82 13.75
C VAL A 369 9.43 -15.97 12.49
N THR A 370 8.34 -15.46 11.93
CA THR A 370 8.35 -14.46 10.85
C THR A 370 8.42 -13.06 11.48
N PRO A 371 9.58 -12.39 11.49
CA PRO A 371 9.73 -11.15 12.23
C PRO A 371 9.18 -9.96 11.44
N TYR A 372 8.64 -8.98 12.17
CA TYR A 372 8.19 -7.70 11.62
C TYR A 372 9.12 -6.54 11.99
N PHE A 373 9.70 -6.59 13.18
CA PHE A 373 10.77 -5.69 13.60
C PHE A 373 11.52 -6.26 14.80
N VAL A 374 12.69 -5.68 15.08
CA VAL A 374 13.46 -5.99 16.29
C VAL A 374 13.93 -4.70 16.96
N LEU A 375 13.84 -4.66 18.28
CA LEU A 375 14.34 -3.59 19.12
C LEU A 375 15.45 -4.18 19.99
N SER A 376 16.68 -3.67 19.87
CA SER A 376 17.83 -4.23 20.58
C SER A 376 18.65 -3.17 21.27
N LYS A 377 19.10 -3.42 22.50
CA LYS A 377 20.08 -2.57 23.19
C LYS A 377 21.46 -2.62 22.51
N THR A 378 21.78 -3.72 21.84
CA THR A 378 23.01 -3.87 21.08
C THR A 378 22.75 -3.46 19.63
N ARG A 379 23.62 -2.60 19.08
CA ARG A 379 23.53 -2.23 17.67
C ARG A 379 23.84 -3.45 16.79
N LEU A 380 22.89 -3.85 15.95
CA LEU A 380 22.98 -5.02 15.08
C LEU A 380 23.55 -4.69 13.70
N LEU A 381 23.34 -3.47 13.20
CA LEU A 381 23.97 -3.01 11.95
C LEU A 381 25.45 -2.73 12.19
N LYS A 382 26.30 -3.43 11.44
CA LYS A 382 27.74 -3.17 11.40
C LYS A 382 28.02 -1.91 10.58
N GLU A 383 28.98 -1.11 11.03
CA GLU A 383 29.47 0.04 10.26
C GLU A 383 29.94 -0.42 8.87
N GLY A 384 29.40 0.18 7.80
CA GLY A 384 29.73 -0.13 6.41
C GLY A 384 28.73 -1.01 5.65
N ALA A 385 27.72 -1.60 6.31
CA ALA A 385 26.68 -2.38 5.62
C ALA A 385 25.61 -1.52 4.91
N ALA A 386 25.45 -0.25 5.29
CA ALA A 386 24.43 0.66 4.76
C ALA A 386 24.75 1.27 3.37
N SER A 387 25.88 0.89 2.76
CA SER A 387 26.38 1.47 1.49
C SER A 387 26.55 0.47 0.34
N ALA A 388 26.07 -0.77 0.51
CA ALA A 388 25.95 -1.76 -0.57
C ALA A 388 24.48 -1.83 -1.01
#